data_AF-A0A3N5PKA9-F1
#
_entry.id   AF-A0A3N5PKA9-F1
#
_cell.length_a   1.000
_cell.length_b   1.000
_cell.length_c   1.000
_cell.angle_alpha   90.00
_cell.angle_beta   90.00
_cell.angle_gamma   90.00
#
_symmetry.space_group_name_H-M   'P 1'
#
loop_
_entity.id
_entity.type
_entity.pdbx_description
1 polymer ?
#
loop_
_entity_poly.entity_id
_entity_poly.type
_entity_poly.pdbx_seq_one_letter_code
_entity_poly.pdbx_strand_id
1 'polypeptide(L)'
;MDQGLNIRPARARFSDDAADLALLERIAAGDRNALRQLYTTYYHPLLRFIYRITGRLDLAQEGVNDVMLVVWRNGRSFAGRSSVSTWIMGIGYRKALKLLAASKRWTDRFTGAAFDEIIERSDGLAEQSDDRDLRDLLDAALR
;
A
#
# COMPACT_ATOMS: atom_id res chain seq x y z
N MET A 1 -36.76 -27.29 -7.01
CA MET A 1 -36.37 -26.86 -5.64
C MET A 1 -34.96 -27.35 -5.45
N ASP A 2 -33.99 -26.48 -5.75
CA ASP A 2 -33.19 -25.74 -4.76
C ASP A 2 -31.86 -26.53 -4.59
N GLN A 3 -30.66 -26.03 -4.87
CA GLN A 3 -30.11 -24.71 -4.60
C GLN A 3 -29.11 -24.33 -5.69
N GLY A 4 -29.26 -23.14 -6.26
CA GLY A 4 -28.20 -22.50 -7.02
C GLY A 4 -27.03 -22.24 -6.08
N LEU A 5 -25.90 -22.93 -6.32
CA LEU A 5 -24.59 -22.55 -5.81
C LEU A 5 -24.31 -21.13 -6.28
N ASN A 6 -24.73 -20.17 -5.45
CA ASN A 6 -24.43 -18.76 -5.59
C ASN A 6 -22.93 -18.58 -5.34
N ILE A 7 -22.13 -18.90 -6.37
CA ILE A 7 -20.73 -18.54 -6.42
C ILE A 7 -20.73 -17.01 -6.54
N ARG A 8 -20.72 -16.35 -5.38
CA ARG A 8 -20.35 -14.94 -5.28
C ARG A 8 -19.07 -14.77 -6.09
N PRO A 9 -19.02 -13.88 -7.10
CA PRO A 9 -17.78 -13.69 -7.85
C PRO A 9 -16.69 -13.34 -6.84
N ALA A 10 -15.59 -14.09 -6.87
CA ALA A 10 -14.37 -13.71 -6.16
C ALA A 10 -14.10 -12.26 -6.53
N ARG A 11 -14.12 -11.37 -5.52
CA ARG A 11 -13.88 -9.92 -5.68
C ARG A 11 -12.74 -9.72 -6.67
N ALA A 12 -12.98 -8.96 -7.74
CA ALA A 12 -11.96 -8.69 -8.75
C ALA A 12 -10.75 -8.07 -8.05
N ARG A 13 -9.65 -8.82 -7.94
CA ARG A 13 -8.37 -8.27 -7.55
C ARG A 13 -7.99 -7.29 -8.65
N PHE A 14 -7.72 -6.03 -8.30
CA PHE A 14 -7.31 -5.02 -9.28
C PHE A 14 -5.92 -5.29 -9.87
N SER A 15 -5.20 -6.27 -9.31
CA SER A 15 -3.89 -6.71 -9.75
C SER A 15 -3.77 -8.24 -9.70
N ASP A 16 -2.90 -8.78 -10.54
CA ASP A 16 -2.51 -10.19 -10.55
C ASP A 16 -1.30 -10.39 -9.62
N ASP A 17 -1.49 -11.20 -8.57
CA ASP A 17 -0.49 -11.42 -7.53
C ASP A 17 0.77 -12.13 -8.06
N ALA A 18 0.63 -13.01 -9.04
CA ALA A 18 1.77 -13.69 -9.66
C ALA A 18 2.60 -12.71 -10.50
N ALA A 19 1.94 -11.85 -11.27
CA ALA A 19 2.60 -10.80 -12.04
C ALA A 19 3.30 -9.79 -11.12
N ASP A 20 2.65 -9.39 -10.02
CA ASP A 20 3.23 -8.48 -9.04
C ASP A 20 4.45 -9.07 -8.33
N LEU A 21 4.40 -10.36 -7.99
CA LEU A 21 5.54 -11.05 -7.39
C LEU A 21 6.76 -11.05 -8.33
N ALA A 22 6.55 -11.37 -9.61
CA ALA A 22 7.61 -11.34 -10.61
C ALA A 22 8.20 -9.93 -10.80
N LEU A 23 7.38 -8.89 -10.72
CA LEU A 23 7.86 -7.50 -10.73
C LEU A 23 8.68 -7.20 -9.48
N LEU A 24 8.25 -7.67 -8.31
CA LEU A 24 8.93 -7.43 -7.04
C LEU A 24 10.31 -8.09 -6.98
N GLU A 25 10.44 -9.31 -7.51
CA GLU A 25 11.73 -10.01 -7.65
C GLU A 25 12.72 -9.24 -8.54
N ARG A 26 12.23 -8.67 -9.63
CA ARG A 26 13.04 -7.83 -10.52
C ARG A 26 13.42 -6.50 -9.87
N ILE A 27 12.49 -5.88 -9.13
CA ILE A 27 12.76 -4.67 -8.33
C ILE A 27 13.84 -4.94 -7.31
N ALA A 28 13.76 -6.08 -6.60
CA ALA A 28 14.80 -6.53 -5.70
C ALA A 28 16.18 -6.57 -6.40
N ALA A 29 16.24 -7.06 -7.64
CA ALA A 29 17.46 -7.06 -8.46
C ALA A 29 17.89 -5.68 -9.01
N GLY A 30 17.16 -4.60 -8.71
CA GLY A 30 17.47 -3.23 -9.16
C GLY A 30 16.88 -2.85 -10.52
N ASP A 31 15.89 -3.60 -11.03
CA ASP A 31 15.23 -3.30 -12.30
C ASP A 31 14.25 -2.13 -12.16
N ARG A 32 14.66 -0.96 -12.68
CA ARG A 32 13.83 0.26 -12.68
C ARG A 32 12.60 0.16 -13.59
N ASN A 33 12.65 -0.67 -14.63
CA ASN A 33 11.49 -0.86 -15.51
C ASN A 33 10.40 -1.67 -14.80
N ALA A 34 10.79 -2.66 -13.99
CA ALA A 34 9.86 -3.39 -13.14
C ALA A 34 9.17 -2.47 -12.13
N LEU A 35 9.93 -1.56 -11.49
CA LEU A 35 9.36 -0.53 -10.62
C LEU A 35 8.35 0.36 -11.35
N ARG A 36 8.67 0.81 -12.57
CA ARG A 36 7.76 1.64 -13.37
C ARG A 36 6.46 0.91 -13.70
N GLN A 37 6.54 -0.37 -14.07
CA GLN A 37 5.36 -1.18 -14.36
C GLN A 37 4.48 -1.33 -13.12
N LEU A 38 5.08 -1.66 -11.97
CA LEU A 38 4.36 -1.74 -10.71
C LEU A 38 3.75 -0.40 -10.32
N TYR A 39 4.47 0.71 -10.49
CA TYR A 39 3.97 2.06 -10.27
C TYR A 39 2.70 2.33 -11.08
N THR A 40 2.71 2.04 -12.39
CA THR A 40 1.55 2.24 -13.26
C THR A 40 0.33 1.44 -12.78
N THR A 41 0.52 0.18 -12.40
CA THR A 41 -0.57 -0.68 -11.89
C THR A 41 -1.17 -0.13 -10.59
N TYR A 42 -0.34 0.36 -9.68
CA TYR A 42 -0.76 0.71 -8.33
C TYR A 42 -1.06 2.20 -8.11
N TYR A 43 -0.70 3.08 -9.04
CA TYR A 43 -0.84 4.53 -8.86
C TYR A 43 -2.28 4.93 -8.52
N HIS A 44 -3.24 4.59 -9.37
CA HIS A 44 -4.64 4.98 -9.16
C HIS A 44 -5.29 4.31 -7.94
N PRO A 45 -5.12 3.00 -7.69
CA PRO A 45 -5.59 2.35 -6.46
C PRO A 45 -5.05 3.00 -5.18
N LEU A 46 -3.72 3.22 -5.10
CA LEU A 46 -3.10 3.86 -3.94
C LEU A 46 -3.54 5.31 -3.78
N LEU A 47 -3.58 6.08 -4.87
CA LEU A 47 -3.99 7.48 -4.83
C LEU A 47 -5.41 7.60 -4.27
N ARG A 48 -6.35 6.79 -4.78
CA ARG A 48 -7.74 6.76 -4.32
C ARG A 48 -7.83 6.36 -2.85
N PHE A 49 -7.07 5.34 -2.45
CA PHE A 49 -7.08 4.83 -1.09
C PHE A 49 -6.54 5.85 -0.07
N ILE A 50 -5.37 6.43 -0.35
CA ILE A 50 -4.74 7.44 0.51
C ILE A 50 -5.59 8.71 0.53
N TYR A 51 -6.17 9.11 -0.61
CA TYR A 51 -7.08 10.25 -0.69
C TYR A 51 -8.32 10.05 0.19
N ARG A 52 -8.94 8.87 0.20
CA ARG A 52 -10.10 8.59 1.07
C ARG A 52 -9.80 8.75 2.56
N ILE A 53 -8.55 8.50 2.97
CA ILE A 53 -8.11 8.65 4.37
C ILE A 53 -7.74 10.09 4.69
N THR A 54 -7.03 10.76 3.78
CA THR A 54 -6.43 12.08 4.03
C THR A 54 -7.30 13.26 3.61
N GLY A 55 -8.24 13.05 2.69
CA GLY A 55 -9.06 14.09 2.06
C GLY A 55 -8.27 15.09 1.20
N ARG A 56 -6.98 14.85 0.94
CA ARG A 56 -6.04 15.79 0.32
C ARG A 56 -5.28 15.15 -0.82
N LEU A 57 -5.46 15.68 -2.03
CA LEU A 57 -4.87 15.11 -3.24
C LEU A 57 -3.35 15.23 -3.25
N ASP A 58 -2.82 16.36 -2.80
CA ASP A 58 -1.38 16.63 -2.71
C ASP A 58 -0.67 15.62 -1.79
N LEU A 59 -1.22 15.40 -0.59
CA LEU A 59 -0.70 14.40 0.34
C LEU A 59 -0.86 12.97 -0.20
N ALA A 60 -1.94 12.70 -0.94
CA ALA A 60 -2.13 11.39 -1.55
C ALA A 60 -1.08 11.09 -2.63
N GLN A 61 -0.75 12.06 -3.48
CA GLN A 61 0.30 11.91 -4.50
C GLN A 61 1.67 11.70 -3.89
N GLU A 62 2.00 12.47 -2.84
CA GLU A 62 3.23 12.27 -2.05
C GLU A 62 3.26 10.86 -1.44
N GLY A 63 2.17 10.44 -0.81
CA GLY A 63 2.05 9.11 -0.22
C GLY A 63 2.23 7.97 -1.21
N VAL A 64 1.75 8.09 -2.44
CA VAL A 64 1.98 7.10 -3.51
C VAL A 64 3.48 6.98 -3.82
N ASN A 65 4.17 8.11 -3.98
CA ASN A 65 5.59 8.11 -4.27
C ASN A 65 6.41 7.51 -3.12
N ASP A 66 6.05 7.82 -1.87
CA ASP A 66 6.68 7.25 -0.68
C ASP A 66 6.48 5.73 -0.58
N VAL A 67 5.27 5.24 -0.87
CA VAL A 67 5.00 3.80 -0.92
C VAL A 67 5.93 3.14 -1.94
N MET A 68 6.03 3.71 -3.13
CA MET A 68 6.86 3.17 -4.21
C MET A 68 8.36 3.23 -3.88
N LEU A 69 8.80 4.24 -3.13
CA LEU A 69 10.16 4.31 -2.62
C LEU A 69 10.44 3.20 -1.60
N VAL A 70 9.48 2.90 -0.71
CA VAL A 70 9.59 1.76 0.21
C VAL A 70 9.64 0.45 -0.56
N VAL A 71 8.80 0.28 -1.59
CA VAL A 71 8.85 -0.93 -2.44
C VAL A 71 10.19 -1.08 -3.14
N TRP A 72 10.77 0.00 -3.66
CA TRP A 72 12.10 -0.03 -4.26
C TRP A 72 13.21 -0.44 -3.28
N ARG A 73 13.19 0.12 -2.05
CA ARG A 73 14.22 -0.16 -1.03
C ARG A 73 14.06 -1.54 -0.41
N ASN A 74 12.82 -1.95 -0.17
CA ASN A 74 12.48 -3.09 0.67
C ASN A 74 11.81 -4.24 -0.12
N GLY A 75 11.82 -4.22 -1.45
CA GLY A 75 11.22 -5.29 -2.26
C GLY A 75 11.77 -6.68 -1.92
N ARG A 76 13.03 -6.76 -1.47
CA ARG A 76 13.67 -8.00 -0.98
C ARG A 76 13.12 -8.52 0.35
N SER A 77 12.49 -7.69 1.17
CA SER A 77 11.98 -8.09 2.49
C SER A 77 10.55 -8.63 2.44
N PHE A 78 9.94 -8.71 1.24
CA PHE A 78 8.64 -9.34 1.09
C PHE A 78 8.71 -10.84 1.37
N ALA A 79 8.08 -11.25 2.46
CA ALA A 79 8.14 -12.62 2.99
C ALA A 79 7.04 -13.56 2.46
N GLY A 80 6.19 -13.11 1.52
CA GLY A 80 5.11 -13.95 0.97
C GLY A 80 3.98 -14.31 1.95
N ARG A 81 3.90 -13.63 3.11
CA ARG A 81 2.85 -13.87 4.13
C ARG A 81 1.48 -13.30 3.76
N SER A 82 1.41 -12.50 2.71
CA SER A 82 0.18 -11.92 2.12
C SER A 82 0.38 -11.73 0.62
N SER A 83 -0.65 -11.32 -0.12
CA SER A 83 -0.48 -10.90 -1.52
C SER A 83 0.38 -9.64 -1.58
N VAL A 84 1.08 -9.44 -2.69
CA VAL A 84 1.89 -8.22 -2.92
C VAL A 84 1.01 -6.98 -2.84
N SER A 85 -0.21 -7.06 -3.39
CA SER A 85 -1.21 -6.00 -3.27
C SER A 85 -1.56 -5.64 -1.83
N THR A 86 -1.76 -6.63 -0.96
CA THR A 86 -2.07 -6.39 0.46
C THR A 86 -0.89 -5.74 1.16
N TRP A 87 0.32 -6.22 0.89
CA TRP A 87 1.55 -5.65 1.44
C TRP A 87 1.75 -4.18 1.03
N ILE A 88 1.62 -3.86 -0.27
CA ILE A 88 1.75 -2.50 -0.80
C ILE A 88 0.69 -1.56 -0.20
N MET A 89 -0.57 -2.01 -0.16
CA MET A 89 -1.65 -1.20 0.41
C MET A 89 -1.49 -0.99 1.92
N GLY A 90 -0.95 -1.97 2.65
CA GLY A 90 -0.61 -1.82 4.07
C GLY A 90 0.47 -0.77 4.32
N ILE A 91 1.47 -0.66 3.43
CA ILE A 91 2.43 0.46 3.46
C ILE A 91 1.68 1.78 3.26
N GLY A 92 0.80 1.84 2.25
CA GLY A 92 -0.03 3.01 1.94
C GLY A 92 -0.90 3.47 3.11
N TYR A 93 -1.52 2.53 3.83
CA TYR A 93 -2.37 2.82 4.99
C TYR A 93 -1.57 3.50 6.10
N ARG A 94 -0.42 2.94 6.47
CA ARG A 94 0.45 3.51 7.49
C ARG A 94 0.96 4.90 7.10
N LYS A 95 1.32 5.10 5.83
CA LYS A 95 1.70 6.42 5.30
C LYS A 95 0.54 7.40 5.39
N ALA A 96 -0.67 7.01 4.99
CA ALA A 96 -1.86 7.84 5.07
C ALA A 96 -2.19 8.28 6.51
N LEU A 97 -2.13 7.36 7.48
CA LEU A 97 -2.32 7.70 8.90
C LEU A 97 -1.27 8.70 9.39
N LYS A 98 -0.01 8.53 8.98
CA LYS A 98 1.06 9.46 9.32
C LYS A 98 0.85 10.83 8.68
N LEU A 99 0.46 10.89 7.42
CA LEU A 99 0.15 12.13 6.70
C LEU A 99 -1.04 12.85 7.33
N LEU A 100 -2.06 12.11 7.80
CA LEU A 100 -3.21 12.66 8.52
C LEU A 100 -2.82 13.20 9.91
N ALA A 101 -1.97 12.49 10.64
CA ALA A 101 -1.44 12.97 11.93
C ALA A 101 -0.51 14.17 11.75
N ALA A 102 0.31 14.14 10.68
CA ALA A 102 1.19 15.22 10.29
C ALA A 102 0.37 16.42 9.85
N SER A 103 -0.69 16.32 9.04
CA SER A 103 -1.49 17.49 8.64
C SER A 103 -2.15 18.18 9.84
N LYS A 104 -2.60 17.42 10.85
CA LYS A 104 -3.04 17.98 12.14
C LYS A 104 -1.91 18.71 12.88
N ARG A 105 -0.70 18.13 12.88
CA ARG A 105 0.51 18.69 13.49
C ARG A 105 1.28 19.69 12.61
N TRP A 106 1.00 19.82 11.32
CA TRP A 106 1.69 20.66 10.34
C TRP A 106 1.10 22.07 10.35
N THR A 107 -0.10 22.21 10.91
CA THR A 107 -0.54 23.42 11.60
C THR A 107 0.47 23.87 12.69
N ASP A 108 1.35 22.98 13.18
CA ASP A 108 2.19 23.21 14.37
C ASP A 108 3.71 23.00 14.19
N ARG A 109 4.22 22.17 13.24
CA ARG A 109 5.69 21.94 13.08
C ARG A 109 6.06 21.13 11.81
N PHE A 110 7.03 21.60 11.02
CA PHE A 110 7.49 21.03 9.75
C PHE A 110 8.56 19.90 9.90
N THR A 111 8.77 19.10 8.85
CA THR A 111 9.22 17.68 8.77
C THR A 111 10.71 17.38 8.50
N GLY A 112 11.09 16.09 8.62
CA GLY A 112 12.38 15.50 8.19
C GLY A 112 12.66 14.13 8.84
N ALA A 113 13.08 14.15 10.10
CA ALA A 113 13.58 12.97 10.85
C ALA A 113 12.54 11.85 11.10
N ALA A 114 11.25 12.16 11.11
CA ALA A 114 10.21 11.17 11.44
C ALA A 114 10.01 10.09 10.35
N PHE A 115 10.56 10.25 9.15
CA PHE A 115 10.39 9.29 8.05
C PHE A 115 11.29 8.07 8.16
N ASP A 116 12.56 8.26 8.50
CA ASP A 116 13.54 7.19 8.59
C ASP A 116 13.28 6.30 9.83
N GLU A 117 12.90 6.90 10.97
CA GLU A 117 12.57 6.18 12.21
C GLU A 117 11.36 5.23 12.05
N ILE A 118 10.43 5.55 11.15
CA ILE A 118 9.25 4.72 10.87
C ILE A 118 9.56 3.57 9.93
N ILE A 119 10.55 3.72 9.04
CA ILE A 119 11.02 2.62 8.19
C ILE A 119 11.78 1.60 9.04
N GLU A 120 12.66 2.05 9.95
CA GLU A 120 13.38 1.17 10.87
C GLU A 120 12.43 0.42 11.82
N ARG A 121 11.36 1.09 12.28
CA ARG A 121 10.34 0.45 13.13
C ARG A 121 9.33 -0.41 12.35
N SER A 122 9.20 -0.20 11.04
CA SER A 122 8.28 -0.94 10.15
C SER A 122 8.70 -2.41 9.99
N ASP A 123 10.00 -2.72 10.06
CA ASP A 123 10.49 -4.10 9.95
C ASP A 123 10.03 -4.99 11.12
N GLY A 124 9.69 -4.40 12.27
CA GLY A 124 9.14 -5.11 13.44
C GLY A 124 7.61 -5.12 13.56
N LEU A 125 6.88 -4.25 12.86
CA LEU A 125 5.43 -4.03 13.05
C LEU A 125 4.52 -4.63 11.98
N ALA A 126 5.08 -5.26 10.94
CA ALA A 126 4.33 -6.09 9.99
C ALA A 126 3.62 -7.28 10.68
N GLU A 127 3.90 -7.53 11.97
CA GLU A 127 3.30 -8.57 12.79
C GLU A 127 1.99 -8.16 13.50
N GLN A 128 1.62 -6.87 13.56
CA GLN A 128 0.54 -6.41 14.47
C GLN A 128 -0.46 -5.39 13.91
N SER A 129 -0.48 -5.11 12.61
CA SER A 129 -1.57 -4.31 12.04
C SER A 129 -2.79 -5.21 11.87
N ASP A 130 -3.86 -4.94 12.63
CA ASP A 130 -5.10 -5.71 12.59
C ASP A 130 -5.64 -5.76 11.15
N ASP A 131 -5.48 -6.92 10.52
CA ASP A 131 -5.69 -7.13 9.09
C ASP A 131 -7.14 -6.83 8.68
N ARG A 132 -8.06 -6.84 9.65
CA ARG A 132 -9.49 -6.59 9.48
C ARG A 132 -9.80 -5.15 9.05
N ASP A 133 -9.24 -4.14 9.72
CA ASP A 133 -9.51 -2.73 9.40
C ASP A 133 -8.95 -2.37 8.02
N LEU A 134 -7.76 -2.89 7.70
CA LEU A 134 -7.17 -2.72 6.37
C LEU A 134 -8.03 -3.41 5.30
N ARG A 135 -8.51 -4.63 5.56
CA ARG A 135 -9.40 -5.37 4.64
C ARG A 135 -10.72 -4.62 4.42
N ASP A 136 -11.36 -4.11 5.47
CA ASP A 136 -12.63 -3.38 5.36
C ASP A 136 -12.47 -2.05 4.60
N LEU A 137 -11.35 -1.34 4.81
CA LEU A 137 -11.04 -0.13 4.06
C LEU A 137 -10.68 -0.41 2.60
N LEU A 138 -9.94 -1.49 2.32
CA LEU A 138 -9.68 -1.96 0.96
C LEU A 138 -10.98 -2.31 0.25
N ASP A 139 -11.89 -2.96 0.95
CA ASP A 139 -13.20 -3.36 0.45
C ASP A 139 -14.10 -2.18 0.11
N ALA A 140 -14.09 -1.13 0.93
CA ALA A 140 -14.76 0.13 0.63
C ALA A 140 -14.05 0.90 -0.50
N ALA A 141 -12.74 0.70 -0.66
CA ALA A 141 -11.94 1.42 -1.64
C ALA A 141 -12.10 0.88 -3.07
N LEU A 142 -12.31 -0.43 -3.21
CA LEU A 142 -12.40 -1.16 -4.48
C LEU A 142 -13.84 -1.39 -4.98
N ARG A 143 -14.85 -0.91 -4.24
CA ARG A 143 -16.23 -0.74 -4.71
C ARG A 143 -16.41 0.65 -5.31
#